data_AF-A0A4V2B1Q0-F1
#
_entry.id   AF-A0A4V2B1Q0-F1
#
_cell.length_a   1.000
_cell.length_b   1.000
_cell.length_c   1.000
_cell.angle_alpha   90.00
_cell.angle_beta   90.00
_cell.angle_gamma   90.00
#
_symmetry.space_group_name_H-M   'P 1'
#
loop_
_entity.id
_entity.type
_entity.pdbx_description
1 polymer ?
#
loop_
_entity_poly.entity_id
_entity_poly.type
_entity_poly.pdbx_seq_one_letter_code
_entity_poly.pdbx_strand_id
1 'polypeptide(L)' 'MSGADRVLLADIGGTNARFALADTSSETPLIVDSVEGFSVADFPSLAD' A
#
# COMPACT_ATOMS: atom_id res chain seq x y z
N MET A 1 22.29 9.29 4.81
CA MET A 1 20.92 8.84 5.14
C MET A 1 20.84 7.37 4.80
N SER A 2 20.96 6.48 5.78
CA SER A 2 20.58 5.08 5.56
C SER A 2 19.07 5.11 5.47
N GLY A 3 18.53 5.23 4.26
CA GLY A 3 17.10 5.05 4.06
C GLY A 3 16.81 3.63 4.50
N ALA A 4 15.92 3.44 5.47
CA ALA A 4 15.31 2.13 5.65
C ALA A 4 14.85 1.66 4.26
N ASP A 5 15.13 0.40 3.90
CA ASP A 5 14.72 -0.21 2.63
C ASP A 5 13.20 -0.34 2.60
N ARG A 6 12.55 0.82 2.43
CA ARG A 6 11.12 0.99 2.46
C ARG A 6 10.59 0.71 1.07
N VAL A 7 9.71 -0.28 1.01
CA VAL A 7 9.01 -0.67 -0.21
C VAL A 7 7.55 -0.28 -0.09
N LEU A 8 6.95 0.06 -1.23
CA LEU A 8 5.50 0.25 -1.33
C LEU A 8 4.87 -1.11 -1.62
N LEU A 9 4.01 -1.57 -0.71
CA LEU A 9 3.16 -2.73 -0.91
C LEU A 9 1.85 -2.28 -1.54
N ALA A 10 1.36 -3.04 -2.51
CA ALA A 10 0.06 -2.85 -3.13
C ALA A 10 -0.73 -4.17 -3.09
N ASP A 11 -1.92 -4.13 -2.51
CA ASP A 11 -2.94 -5.18 -2.61
C ASP A 11 -4.07 -4.65 -3.49
N ILE A 12 -4.16 -5.19 -4.71
CA ILE A 12 -5.06 -4.68 -5.74
C ILE A 12 -6.13 -5.71 -6.04
N GLY A 13 -7.38 -5.39 -5.72
CA GLY A 13 -8.58 -6.13 -6.13
C GLY A 13 -9.44 -5.31 -7.09
N GLY A 14 -10.49 -5.94 -7.63
CA GLY A 14 -11.40 -5.26 -8.57
C GLY A 14 -12.33 -4.21 -7.94
N THR A 15 -12.48 -4.22 -6.61
CA THR A 15 -13.36 -3.28 -5.89
C THR A 15 -12.60 -2.30 -5.01
N ASN A 16 -11.43 -2.71 -4.51
CA ASN A 16 -10.62 -1.90 -3.62
C ASN A 16 -9.14 -2.08 -3.96
N ALA A 17 -8.39 -0.99 -3.84
CA ALA A 17 -6.94 -0.99 -3.80
C ALA A 17 -6.48 -0.59 -2.40
N ARG A 18 -5.41 -1.22 -1.91
CA ARG A 18 -4.79 -0.87 -0.63
C ARG A 18 -3.29 -0.72 -0.83
N PHE A 19 -2.72 0.29 -0.18
CA PHE A 19 -1.29 0.56 -0.21
C PHE A 19 -0.75 0.67 1.21
N ALA A 20 0.50 0.27 1.40
CA ALA A 20 1.20 0.42 2.67
C ALA A 20 2.70 0.52 2.46
N LEU A 21 3.41 1.10 3.43
CA LEU A 21 4.86 1.02 3.50
C LEU A 21 5.28 -0.22 4.29
N ALA A 22 6.32 -0.88 3.81
CA ALA A 22 7.01 -1.92 4.57
C ALA A 22 8.49 -1.60 4.71
N ASP A 23 9.02 -1.73 5.93
CA ASP A 23 10.46 -1.70 6.19
C ASP A 23 10.99 -3.14 6.15
N THR A 24 11.68 -3.48 5.07
CA THR A 24 12.16 -4.86 4.84
C THR A 24 13.26 -5.29 5.81
N SER A 25 13.84 -4.36 6.56
CA SER A 25 14.85 -4.64 7.59
C SER A 25 14.27 -4.93 8.97
N SER A 26 12.96 -4.70 9.18
CA SER A 26 12.25 -4.95 10.43
C SER A 26 11.79 -6.41 10.56
N GLU A 27 11.77 -6.95 11.77
CA GLU A 27 11.16 -8.27 12.07
C GLU A 27 9.65 -8.29 11.76
N THR A 28 9.01 -7.13 11.84
CA THR A 28 7.62 -6.90 11.42
C THR A 28 7.63 -5.86 10.30
N PRO A 29 7.67 -6.29 9.02
CA PRO A 29 7.92 -5.37 7.92
C PRO A 29 6.80 -4.35 7.71
N LEU A 30 5.54 -4.75 7.87
CA LEU A 30 4.40 -3.89 7.57
C LEU A 30 4.25 -2.75 8.59
N ILE A 31 4.27 -1.51 8.11
CA ILE A 31 3.96 -0.33 8.93
C ILE A 31 2.44 -0.13 8.91
N VAL A 32 1.76 -0.66 9.93
CA VAL A 32 0.28 -0.73 9.98
C VAL A 32 -0.39 0.64 9.83
N ASP A 33 0.19 1.68 10.44
CA ASP A 33 -0.37 3.04 10.39
C ASP A 33 -0.23 3.72 9.02
N SER A 34 0.45 3.08 8.07
CA SER A 34 0.59 3.57 6.68
C SER A 34 -0.39 2.90 5.71
N VAL A 35 -1.26 2.02 6.20
CA VAL A 35 -2.23 1.32 5.35
C VAL A 35 -3.33 2.28 4.93
N GLU A 36 -3.40 2.55 3.62
CA GLU A 36 -4.42 3.41 3.01
C GLU A 36 -5.24 2.62 2.01
N GLY A 37 -6.56 2.70 2.15
CA GLY A 37 -7.54 2.00 1.33
C GLY A 37 -8.28 2.96 0.39
N PHE A 38 -8.48 2.51 -0.83
CA PHE A 38 -9.10 3.28 -1.91
C PHE A 38 -10.19 2.43 -2.56
N SER A 39 -11.44 2.92 -2.57
CA SER A 39 -12.49 2.25 -3.33
C SER A 39 -12.29 2.55 -4.82
N VAL A 40 -12.30 1.52 -5.67
CA VAL A 40 -12.15 1.70 -7.12
C VAL A 40 -13.26 2.57 -7.69
N ALA A 41 -14.46 2.52 -7.11
CA ALA A 41 -15.59 3.35 -7.51
C ALA A 41 -15.31 4.87 -7.37
N ASP A 42 -14.40 5.26 -6.48
CA ASP A 42 -13.99 6.66 -6.30
C ASP A 42 -13.02 7.14 -7.39
N PHE A 43 -12.54 6.23 -8.25
CA PHE A 43 -11.57 6.51 -9.33
C PHE A 43 -12.15 6.05 -10.68
N PRO A 44 -12.98 6.88 -11.36
CA PRO A 44 -13.67 6.50 -12.59
C PRO A 44 -12.76 6.03 -13.73
N SER A 45 -11.51 6.49 -13.78
CA SER A 45 -10.52 6.05 -14.79
C SER A 45 -10.10 4.59 -14.64
N LEU A 46 -10.46 3.93 -13.53
CA LEU A 46 -10.20 2.52 -13.24
C LEU A 46 -11.48 1.67 -13.38
N ALA A 47 -12.62 2.28 -13.72
CA ALA A 47 -13.92 1.62 -13.74
C ALA A 47 -14.24 0.88 -15.05
N ASP A 48 -13.30 0.79 -16.00
CA ASP A 48 -13.46 0.15 -17.31
C ASP A 48 -12.42 -0.96 -17.56
#